data_AF-A0A7C6UW71-F1
#
_entry.id   AF-A0A7C6UW71-F1
#
_cell.length_a   1.000
_cell.length_b   1.000
_cell.length_c   1.000
_cell.angle_alpha   90.00
_cell.angle_beta   90.00
_cell.angle_gamma   90.00
#
_symmetry.space_group_name_H-M   'P 1'
#
loop_
_entity.id
_entity.type
_entity.pdbx_description
1 polymer ?
#
loop_
_entity_poly.entity_id
_entity_poly.type
_entity_poly.pdbx_seq_one_letter_code
_entity_poly.pdbx_strand_id
1 'polypeptide(L)'
;MSNQVTPEKLHYKLSKLLGEYEIINNYRPRSNRTGVWKIKSKQKFYFVKTFSRKSRWHPEVYAYQNWILALAPYAPELIEVFEEENWQGILISTLPGIIMREANLSIVQMEKAYFKAGELTRLLHSRFK
;
A
#
# COMPACT_ATOMS: atom_id res chain seq x y z
N MET A 1 14.16 -21.49 7.81
CA MET A 1 13.53 -21.37 6.47
C MET A 1 12.90 -19.98 6.34
N SER A 2 12.91 -19.38 5.16
CA SER A 2 12.37 -18.02 4.94
C SER A 2 10.85 -18.01 5.05
N ASN A 3 10.30 -17.38 6.09
CA ASN A 3 8.85 -17.20 6.31
C ASN A 3 8.25 -16.09 5.43
N GLN A 4 8.89 -15.73 4.32
CA GLN A 4 8.36 -14.69 3.43
C GLN A 4 7.07 -15.20 2.76
N VAL A 5 5.99 -14.44 2.93
CA VAL A 5 4.73 -14.68 2.23
C VAL A 5 4.69 -13.87 0.97
N THR A 6 4.67 -14.57 -0.16
CA THR A 6 4.68 -14.01 -1.52
C THR A 6 3.29 -14.08 -2.13
N PRO A 7 2.98 -13.29 -3.18
CA PRO A 7 1.66 -13.31 -3.82
C PRO A 7 1.24 -14.70 -4.31
N GLU A 8 2.17 -15.58 -4.66
CA GLU A 8 1.90 -16.97 -5.05
C GLU A 8 1.32 -17.78 -3.88
N LYS A 9 1.81 -17.56 -2.65
CA LYS A 9 1.20 -18.16 -1.44
C LYS A 9 -0.17 -17.58 -1.13
N LEU A 10 -0.49 -16.40 -1.68
CA LEU A 10 -1.78 -15.74 -1.57
C LEU A 10 -2.69 -16.03 -2.76
N HIS A 11 -2.25 -16.89 -3.69
CA HIS A 11 -2.87 -17.01 -5.00
C HIS A 11 -4.37 -17.24 -4.93
N TYR A 12 -4.83 -18.19 -4.10
CA TYR A 12 -6.26 -18.46 -3.93
C TYR A 12 -7.06 -17.22 -3.46
N LYS A 13 -6.53 -16.46 -2.49
CA LYS A 13 -7.20 -15.25 -1.98
C LYS A 13 -7.21 -14.15 -3.04
N LEU A 14 -6.07 -13.91 -3.71
CA LEU A 14 -5.94 -12.88 -4.73
C LEU A 14 -6.77 -13.20 -5.98
N SER A 15 -6.79 -14.46 -6.44
CA SER A 15 -7.56 -14.87 -7.61
C SER A 15 -9.05 -14.83 -7.36
N LYS A 16 -9.50 -15.16 -6.15
CA LYS A 16 -10.91 -14.99 -5.75
C LYS A 16 -11.35 -13.52 -5.77
N LEU A 17 -10.49 -12.60 -5.36
CA LEU A 17 -10.80 -11.16 -5.28
C LEU A 17 -10.69 -10.44 -6.63
N LEU A 18 -9.64 -10.73 -7.39
CA LEU A 18 -9.25 -9.98 -8.57
C LEU A 18 -9.52 -10.73 -9.88
N GLY A 19 -9.70 -12.05 -9.82
CA GLY A 19 -9.60 -12.93 -10.98
C GLY A 19 -8.13 -13.21 -11.34
N GLU A 20 -7.86 -13.45 -12.62
CA GLU A 20 -6.50 -13.59 -13.10
C GLU A 20 -5.67 -12.33 -12.81
N TYR A 21 -4.42 -12.54 -12.41
CA TYR A 21 -3.49 -11.46 -12.13
C TYR A 21 -2.05 -11.85 -12.50
N GLU A 22 -1.24 -10.83 -12.75
CA GLU A 22 0.18 -10.93 -13.05
C GLU A 22 0.97 -10.19 -11.99
N ILE A 23 2.12 -10.75 -11.59
CA ILE A 23 3.08 -10.03 -10.74
C ILE A 23 3.97 -9.18 -11.64
N ILE A 24 3.92 -7.87 -11.45
CA ILE A 24 4.64 -6.91 -12.30
C ILE A 24 5.99 -6.56 -11.70
N ASN A 25 6.05 -6.39 -10.38
CA ASN A 25 7.29 -6.03 -9.70
C ASN A 25 7.31 -6.46 -8.23
N ASN A 26 8.51 -6.72 -7.72
CA ASN A 26 8.79 -6.92 -6.29
C ASN A 26 9.73 -5.81 -5.80
N TYR A 27 9.22 -4.93 -4.94
CA TYR A 27 9.98 -3.79 -4.39
C TYR A 27 10.80 -4.14 -3.15
N ARG A 28 10.75 -5.39 -2.69
CA ARG A 28 11.44 -5.90 -1.50
C ARG A 28 12.01 -7.32 -1.72
N PRO A 29 12.78 -7.58 -2.79
CA PRO A 29 13.19 -8.94 -3.17
C PRO A 29 14.10 -9.64 -2.16
N ARG A 30 14.78 -8.89 -1.29
CA ARG A 30 15.72 -9.44 -0.28
C ARG A 30 15.17 -9.40 1.16
N SER A 31 13.90 -9.07 1.34
CA SER A 31 13.31 -8.89 2.67
C SER A 31 12.49 -10.10 3.09
N ASN A 32 12.85 -10.70 4.21
CA ASN A 32 12.08 -11.78 4.85
C ASN A 32 11.03 -11.27 5.86
N ARG A 33 11.00 -9.96 6.16
CA ARG A 33 10.10 -9.36 7.17
C ARG A 33 8.86 -8.71 6.56
N THR A 34 9.06 -8.06 5.42
CA THR A 34 8.00 -7.35 4.70
C THR A 34 8.18 -7.55 3.21
N GLY A 35 7.10 -7.81 2.50
CA GLY A 35 7.10 -7.82 1.05
C GLY A 35 6.16 -6.76 0.48
N VAL A 36 6.50 -6.26 -0.70
CA VAL A 36 5.71 -5.25 -1.42
C VAL A 36 5.76 -5.61 -2.90
N TRP A 37 4.61 -5.98 -3.46
CA TRP A 37 4.48 -6.36 -4.86
C TRP A 37 3.48 -5.46 -5.56
N LYS A 38 3.81 -5.07 -6.78
CA LYS A 38 2.83 -4.52 -7.71
C LYS A 38 2.29 -5.67 -8.53
N ILE A 39 0.97 -5.80 -8.54
CA ILE A 39 0.26 -6.78 -9.36
C ILE A 39 -0.65 -6.05 -10.34
N LYS A 40 -0.93 -6.69 -11.46
CA LYS A 40 -1.90 -6.24 -12.45
C LYS A 40 -3.02 -7.25 -12.50
N SER A 41 -4.26 -6.79 -12.45
CA SER A 41 -5.42 -7.62 -12.78
C SER A 41 -6.34 -6.82 -13.69
N LYS A 42 -6.75 -7.46 -14.79
CA LYS A 42 -7.41 -6.79 -15.92
C LYS A 42 -6.53 -5.63 -16.40
N GLN A 43 -7.04 -4.39 -16.34
CA GLN A 43 -6.32 -3.16 -16.71
C GLN A 43 -5.96 -2.29 -15.49
N LYS A 44 -6.10 -2.81 -14.27
CA LYS A 44 -5.82 -2.07 -13.03
C LYS A 44 -4.59 -2.61 -12.33
N PHE A 45 -3.87 -1.72 -11.65
CA PHE A 45 -2.74 -2.08 -10.80
C PHE A 45 -3.13 -2.00 -9.32
N TYR A 46 -2.55 -2.91 -8.56
CA TYR A 46 -2.72 -3.00 -7.11
C TYR A 46 -1.37 -3.23 -6.45
N PHE A 47 -1.31 -2.94 -5.15
CA PHE A 47 -0.18 -3.32 -4.33
C PHE A 47 -0.58 -4.33 -3.28
N VAL A 48 0.19 -5.41 -3.19
CA VAL A 48 0.11 -6.39 -2.11
C VAL A 48 1.28 -6.12 -1.17
N LYS A 49 0.98 -5.93 0.11
CA LYS A 49 2.01 -5.78 1.13
C LYS A 49 1.83 -6.88 2.17
N THR A 50 2.91 -7.59 2.49
CA THR A 50 2.90 -8.64 3.51
C THR A 50 3.87 -8.32 4.64
N PHE A 51 3.59 -8.89 5.81
CA PHE A 51 4.31 -8.68 7.04
C PHE A 51 4.44 -10.02 7.76
N SER A 52 5.62 -10.28 8.33
CA SER A 52 5.81 -11.43 9.24
C SER A 52 5.48 -11.12 10.70
N ARG A 53 5.08 -9.87 10.99
CA ARG A 53 4.79 -9.40 12.36
C ARG A 53 3.50 -8.59 12.39
N LYS A 54 2.52 -9.07 13.16
CA LYS A 54 1.24 -8.40 13.36
C LYS A 54 1.40 -6.97 13.90
N SER A 55 2.39 -6.73 14.76
CA SER A 55 2.67 -5.39 15.31
C SER A 55 3.12 -4.35 14.27
N ARG A 56 3.56 -4.76 13.07
CA ARG A 56 3.87 -3.85 11.96
C ARG A 56 2.69 -3.66 11.00
N TRP A 57 1.87 -4.69 10.85
CA TRP A 57 0.68 -4.68 10.02
C TRP A 57 -0.48 -3.91 10.67
N HIS A 58 -0.71 -4.11 11.97
CA HIS A 58 -1.88 -3.57 12.67
C HIS A 58 -1.96 -2.03 12.62
N PRO A 59 -0.88 -1.25 12.85
CA PRO A 59 -0.95 0.20 12.73
C PRO A 59 -1.30 0.67 11.31
N GLU A 60 -0.88 -0.07 10.29
CA GLU A 60 -1.14 0.28 8.90
C GLU A 60 -2.59 -0.01 8.51
N VAL A 61 -3.12 -1.17 8.89
CA VAL A 61 -4.56 -1.48 8.73
C VAL A 61 -5.42 -0.47 9.48
N TYR A 62 -5.06 -0.17 10.74
CA TYR A 62 -5.77 0.82 11.54
C TYR A 62 -5.79 2.18 10.86
N ALA A 63 -4.64 2.65 10.36
CA ALA A 63 -4.57 3.91 9.63
C ALA A 63 -5.49 3.90 8.40
N TYR A 64 -5.48 2.83 7.61
CA TYR A 64 -6.35 2.72 6.44
C TYR A 64 -7.85 2.76 6.79
N GLN A 65 -8.25 2.01 7.82
CA GLN A 65 -9.65 1.89 8.24
C GLN A 65 -10.19 3.17 8.89
N ASN A 66 -9.34 3.96 9.56
CA ASN A 66 -9.80 5.08 10.38
C ASN A 66 -9.43 6.44 9.80
N TRP A 67 -8.25 6.58 9.19
CA TRP A 67 -7.67 7.88 8.86
C TRP A 67 -7.55 8.14 7.36
N ILE A 68 -7.11 7.14 6.59
CA ILE A 68 -6.70 7.34 5.19
C ILE A 68 -7.87 7.74 4.29
N LEU A 69 -9.10 7.29 4.58
CA LEU A 69 -10.29 7.70 3.83
C LEU A 69 -10.48 9.23 3.79
N ALA A 70 -10.06 9.95 4.85
CA ALA A 70 -10.13 11.40 4.87
C ALA A 70 -9.15 12.08 3.90
N LEU A 71 -8.15 11.35 3.40
CA LEU A 71 -7.13 11.86 2.49
C LEU A 71 -7.49 11.65 1.01
N ALA A 72 -8.63 11.05 0.68
CA ALA A 72 -9.04 10.86 -0.70
C ALA A 72 -9.07 12.20 -1.47
N PRO A 73 -8.62 12.24 -2.75
CA PRO A 73 -8.10 11.13 -3.57
C PRO A 73 -6.58 10.95 -3.47
N TYR A 74 -5.90 11.53 -2.46
CA TYR A 74 -4.44 11.57 -2.34
C TYR A 74 -3.82 10.36 -1.64
N ALA A 75 -4.60 9.30 -1.39
CA ALA A 75 -4.12 8.09 -0.75
C ALA A 75 -4.73 6.83 -1.39
N PRO A 76 -4.01 5.69 -1.34
CA PRO A 76 -4.57 4.41 -1.77
C PRO A 76 -5.81 4.03 -0.97
N GLU A 77 -6.67 3.24 -1.60
CA GLU A 77 -7.80 2.59 -0.93
C GLU A 77 -7.37 1.23 -0.40
N LEU A 78 -7.81 0.89 0.81
CA LEU A 78 -7.69 -0.46 1.35
C LEU A 78 -8.79 -1.34 0.76
N ILE A 79 -8.39 -2.36 0.01
CA ILE A 79 -9.31 -3.28 -0.69
C ILE A 79 -9.56 -4.51 0.17
N GLU A 80 -8.50 -5.09 0.73
CA GLU A 80 -8.62 -6.29 1.56
C GLU A 80 -7.51 -6.36 2.60
N VAL A 81 -7.83 -7.00 3.71
CA VAL A 81 -6.94 -7.30 4.82
C VAL A 81 -6.78 -8.82 4.94
N PHE A 82 -5.54 -9.28 5.06
CA PHE A 82 -5.23 -10.68 5.28
C PHE A 82 -4.58 -10.86 6.65
N GLU A 83 -5.18 -11.72 7.48
CA GLU A 83 -4.63 -12.09 8.77
C GLU A 83 -4.61 -13.62 8.89
N GLU A 84 -3.42 -14.18 9.01
CA GLU A 84 -3.18 -15.60 9.26
C GLU A 84 -2.23 -15.76 10.45
N GLU A 85 -2.11 -16.97 10.97
CA GLU A 85 -1.33 -17.29 12.18
C GLU A 85 0.13 -16.77 12.11
N ASN A 86 0.77 -16.95 10.95
CA ASN A 86 2.21 -16.70 10.80
C ASN A 86 2.55 -15.51 9.88
N TRP A 87 1.55 -14.85 9.32
CA TRP A 87 1.75 -13.73 8.41
C TRP A 87 0.50 -12.88 8.27
N GLN A 88 0.70 -11.62 7.90
CA GLN A 88 -0.38 -10.68 7.65
C GLN A 88 -0.13 -9.94 6.34
N GLY A 89 -1.18 -9.37 5.76
CA GLY A 89 -1.05 -8.58 4.55
C GLY A 89 -2.22 -7.65 4.30
N ILE A 90 -2.05 -6.80 3.30
CA ILE A 90 -3.09 -5.92 2.78
C ILE A 90 -3.01 -5.90 1.26
N LEU A 91 -4.15 -5.72 0.63
CA LEU A 91 -4.30 -5.36 -0.77
C LEU A 91 -4.80 -3.92 -0.84
N ILE A 92 -4.10 -3.08 -1.58
CA ILE A 92 -4.46 -1.67 -1.75
C ILE A 92 -4.51 -1.28 -3.23
N SER A 93 -5.30 -0.27 -3.56
CA SER A 93 -5.33 0.31 -4.90
C SER A 93 -4.00 0.97 -5.25
N THR A 94 -3.74 1.17 -6.54
CA THR A 94 -2.64 2.06 -6.96
C THR A 94 -3.06 3.51 -6.77
N LEU A 95 -2.13 4.35 -6.31
CA LEU A 95 -2.29 5.81 -6.38
C LEU A 95 -1.63 6.30 -7.68
N PRO A 96 -2.36 6.99 -8.58
CA PRO A 96 -1.75 7.60 -9.75
C PRO A 96 -0.72 8.66 -9.35
N GLY A 97 0.43 8.65 -10.01
CA GLY A 97 1.48 9.64 -9.79
C GLY A 97 2.88 9.05 -9.86
N ILE A 98 3.85 9.89 -9.51
CA ILE A 98 5.27 9.56 -9.46
C ILE A 98 5.76 9.84 -8.04
N ILE A 99 6.65 9.01 -7.52
CA ILE A 99 7.25 9.24 -6.21
C ILE A 99 8.03 10.55 -6.27
N MET A 100 7.87 11.44 -5.28
CA MET A 100 8.51 12.76 -5.25
C MET A 100 9.99 12.77 -5.65
N ARG A 101 10.77 11.79 -5.17
CA ARG A 101 12.21 11.64 -5.47
C ARG A 101 12.53 11.28 -6.94
N GLU A 102 11.54 10.76 -7.67
CA GLU A 102 11.63 10.31 -9.06
C GLU A 102 11.03 11.34 -10.04
N ALA A 103 10.33 12.36 -9.54
CA ALA A 103 9.50 13.25 -10.35
C ALA A 103 10.25 14.43 -11.00
N ASN A 104 11.57 14.59 -10.76
CA ASN A 104 12.42 15.67 -11.30
C ASN A 104 11.72 17.05 -11.31
N LEU A 105 11.16 17.42 -10.16
CA LEU A 105 10.33 18.61 -10.02
C LEU A 105 11.17 19.89 -10.04
N SER A 106 10.62 20.95 -10.65
CA SER A 106 11.13 22.31 -10.42
C SER A 106 10.87 22.76 -8.98
N ILE A 107 11.58 23.78 -8.52
CA ILE A 107 11.39 24.37 -7.17
C ILE A 107 9.92 24.73 -6.94
N VAL A 108 9.28 25.40 -7.90
CA VAL A 108 7.87 25.81 -7.81
C VAL A 108 6.93 24.60 -7.70
N GLN A 109 7.21 23.50 -8.41
CA GLN A 109 6.40 22.27 -8.29
C GLN A 109 6.61 21.58 -6.95
N MET A 110 7.84 21.58 -6.44
CA MET A 110 8.19 21.00 -5.16
C MET A 110 7.52 21.75 -3.99
N GLU A 111 7.53 23.09 -4.03
CA GLU A 111 6.82 23.94 -3.05
C GLU A 111 5.32 23.63 -3.02
N LYS A 112 4.68 23.53 -4.18
CA LYS A 112 3.25 23.16 -4.27
C LYS A 112 2.98 21.77 -3.69
N ALA A 113 3.86 20.80 -3.96
CA ALA A 113 3.73 19.44 -3.43
C ALA A 113 3.86 19.41 -1.90
N TYR A 114 4.83 20.14 -1.33
CA TYR A 114 4.99 20.25 0.12
C TYR A 114 3.85 21.02 0.78
N PHE A 115 3.38 22.10 0.17
CA PHE A 115 2.21 22.82 0.66
C PHE A 115 1.00 21.88 0.74
N LYS A 116 0.76 21.09 -0.32
CA LYS A 116 -0.33 20.13 -0.32
C LYS A 116 -0.17 19.05 0.75
N ALA A 117 1.04 18.54 0.94
CA ALA A 117 1.32 17.59 2.02
C ALA A 117 0.98 18.18 3.39
N GLY A 118 1.34 19.45 3.64
CA GLY A 118 0.99 20.16 4.87
C GLY A 118 -0.52 20.32 5.07
N GLU A 119 -1.28 20.64 4.02
CA GLU A 119 -2.75 20.68 4.09
C GLU A 119 -3.35 19.32 4.50
N LEU A 120 -2.86 18.23 3.93
CA LEU A 120 -3.31 16.88 4.21
C LEU A 120 -2.95 16.44 5.63
N THR A 121 -1.75 16.78 6.12
CA THR A 121 -1.36 16.54 7.51
C THR A 121 -2.25 17.32 8.49
N ARG A 122 -2.53 18.59 8.19
CA ARG A 122 -3.45 19.40 9.01
C ARG A 122 -4.84 18.77 9.09
N LEU A 123 -5.35 18.24 7.97
CA LEU A 123 -6.64 17.55 7.94
C LEU A 123 -6.68 16.32 8.86
N LEU A 124 -5.60 15.54 8.92
CA LEU A 124 -5.53 14.41 9.85
C LEU A 124 -5.59 14.89 11.31
N HIS A 125 -4.81 15.91 11.66
CA HIS A 125 -4.76 16.45 13.03
C HIS A 125 -6.08 17.12 13.46
N SER A 126 -6.83 17.70 12.54
CA SER A 126 -8.10 18.34 12.86
C SER A 126 -9.24 17.34 13.02
N ARG A 127 -9.21 16.24 12.25
CA ARG A 127 -10.30 15.26 12.17
C ARG A 127 -10.16 14.12 13.18
N PHE A 128 -8.94 13.75 13.56
CA PHE A 128 -8.67 12.66 14.48
C PHE A 128 -7.85 13.21 15.66
N LYS A 129 -8.52 13.36 16.81
CA LYS A 129 -7.94 13.75 18.10
C LYS A 129 -7.97 12.58 19.07
#